data_AF-A0A218PEL8-F1
#
_entry.id   AF-A0A218PEL8-F1
#
_cell.length_a   1.000
_cell.length_b   1.000
_cell.length_c   1.000
_cell.angle_alpha   90.00
_cell.angle_beta   90.00
_cell.angle_gamma   90.00
#
_symmetry.space_group_name_H-M   'P 1'
#
loop_
_entity.id
_entity.type
_entity.pdbx_description
1 polymer ?
#
loop_
_entity_poly.entity_id
_entity_poly.type
_entity_poly.pdbx_seq_one_letter_code
_entity_poly.pdbx_strand_id
1 'polypeptide(L)'
;MEEREQKLIEYSVEAVIVGWLAYLFFYQNFLLYNWHRGLPLPSKWPFVVLGVVSGVLFFWYEWMKLEKRESPPEVAPEDASPREP
;
A
#
# COMPACT_ATOMS: atom_id res chain seq x y z
N MET A 1 -15.68 -16.04 -12.11
CA MET A 1 -15.03 -15.32 -11.00
C MET A 1 -15.57 -13.90 -11.03
N GLU A 2 -16.04 -13.39 -9.90
CA GLU A 2 -16.52 -11.99 -9.83
C GLU A 2 -15.35 -11.05 -10.13
N GLU A 3 -15.58 -9.99 -10.92
CA GLU A 3 -14.53 -8.99 -11.26
C GLU A 3 -13.89 -8.37 -10.00
N ARG A 4 -14.65 -8.33 -8.91
CA ARG A 4 -14.23 -7.85 -7.61
C ARG A 4 -13.24 -8.79 -6.91
N GLU A 5 -13.45 -10.11 -7.01
CA GLU A 5 -12.54 -11.13 -6.47
C GLU A 5 -11.18 -11.08 -7.18
N GLN A 6 -11.19 -10.93 -8.50
CA GLN A 6 -9.96 -10.86 -9.29
C GLN A 6 -9.11 -9.63 -8.90
N LYS A 7 -9.74 -8.47 -8.77
CA LYS A 7 -9.07 -7.24 -8.30
C LYS A 7 -8.51 -7.38 -6.89
N LEU A 8 -9.28 -8.00 -5.98
CA LEU A 8 -8.83 -8.28 -4.60
C LEU A 8 -7.56 -9.14 -4.55
N ILE A 9 -7.50 -10.17 -5.40
CA ILE A 9 -6.33 -11.05 -5.50
C ILE A 9 -5.13 -10.27 -6.05
N GLU A 10 -5.32 -9.46 -7.09
CA GLU A 10 -4.27 -8.63 -7.69
C GLU A 10 -3.65 -7.69 -6.65
N TYR A 11 -4.48 -6.92 -5.93
CA TYR A 11 -3.98 -6.01 -4.89
C TYR A 11 -3.31 -6.73 -3.72
N SER A 12 -3.81 -7.91 -3.35
CA SER A 12 -3.19 -8.73 -2.31
C SER A 12 -1.79 -9.18 -2.72
N VAL A 13 -1.63 -9.63 -3.97
CA VAL A 13 -0.33 -10.04 -4.53
C VAL A 13 0.62 -8.84 -4.62
N GLU A 14 0.16 -7.69 -5.09
CA GLU A 14 0.95 -6.46 -5.13
C GLU A 14 1.42 -6.05 -3.73
N ALA A 15 0.54 -6.03 -2.73
CA ALA A 15 0.88 -5.67 -1.36
C ALA A 15 1.93 -6.62 -0.76
N VAL A 16 1.83 -7.92 -1.03
CA VAL A 16 2.82 -8.91 -0.60
C VAL A 16 4.17 -8.66 -1.28
N ILE A 17 4.19 -8.40 -2.59
CA ILE A 17 5.42 -8.09 -3.34
C ILE A 17 6.08 -6.82 -2.79
N VAL A 18 5.30 -5.75 -2.59
CA VAL A 18 5.81 -4.48 -2.05
C VAL A 18 6.37 -4.67 -0.63
N GLY A 19 5.64 -5.36 0.25
CA GLY A 19 6.11 -5.67 1.60
C GLY A 19 7.40 -6.51 1.60
N TRP A 20 7.49 -7.48 0.69
CA TRP A 20 8.68 -8.32 0.52
C TRP A 20 9.89 -7.51 0.03
N LEU A 21 9.69 -6.66 -0.98
CA LEU A 21 10.74 -5.78 -1.51
C LEU A 21 11.22 -4.78 -0.46
N ALA A 22 10.31 -4.19 0.31
CA ALA A 22 10.64 -3.30 1.42
C ALA A 22 11.49 -4.03 2.48
N TYR A 23 11.06 -5.22 2.91
CA TYR A 23 11.83 -6.06 3.84
C TYR A 23 13.24 -6.32 3.31
N LEU A 24 13.38 -6.80 2.07
CA LEU A 24 14.67 -7.08 1.47
C LEU A 24 15.53 -5.82 1.39
N PHE A 25 14.96 -4.70 0.95
CA PHE A 25 15.68 -3.44 0.82
C PHE A 25 16.25 -2.96 2.16
N PHE A 26 15.43 -2.92 3.22
CA PHE A 26 15.88 -2.49 4.55
C PHE A 26 16.87 -3.48 5.17
N TYR A 27 16.61 -4.78 5.04
CA TYR A 27 17.50 -5.80 5.58
C TYR A 27 18.86 -5.80 4.89
N GLN A 28 18.91 -5.66 3.56
CA GLN A 28 20.17 -5.55 2.80
C GLN A 28 20.95 -4.30 3.17
N ASN A 29 20.30 -3.13 3.20
CA ASN A 29 20.96 -1.87 3.59
C ASN A 29 21.60 -1.98 4.99
N PHE A 30 20.88 -2.64 5.90
CA PHE A 30 21.33 -2.81 7.26
C PHE A 30 22.50 -3.79 7.41
N LEU A 31 22.47 -4.90 6.67
CA LEU A 31 23.60 -5.83 6.61
C LEU A 31 24.86 -5.13 6.10
N LEU A 32 24.73 -4.32 5.05
CA LEU A 32 25.82 -3.49 4.52
C LEU A 32 26.37 -2.52 5.59
N TYR A 33 25.48 -1.85 6.32
CA TYR A 33 25.86 -0.90 7.37
C TYR A 33 26.58 -1.57 8.55
N ASN A 34 26.09 -2.71 9.03
CA ASN A 34 26.72 -3.44 10.15
C ASN A 34 28.00 -4.17 9.74
N TRP A 35 28.03 -4.75 8.53
CA TRP A 35 29.23 -5.38 7.98
C TRP A 35 30.39 -4.39 7.94
N HIS A 36 30.15 -3.15 7.51
CA HIS A 36 31.19 -2.11 7.48
C HIS A 36 31.72 -1.76 8.88
N ARG A 37 30.95 -1.98 9.94
CA ARG A 37 31.30 -1.59 11.32
C ARG A 37 31.77 -2.75 12.20
N GLY A 38 31.75 -3.99 11.70
CA GLY A 38 32.12 -5.19 12.48
C GLY A 38 31.21 -5.44 13.69
N LEU A 39 30.01 -4.86 13.71
CA LEU A 39 29.06 -5.00 14.82
C LEU A 39 28.34 -6.34 14.75
N PRO A 40 28.02 -6.98 15.90
CA PRO A 40 27.26 -8.22 15.90
C PRO A 40 25.89 -8.00 15.25
N LEU A 41 25.48 -8.96 14.40
CA LEU A 41 24.19 -8.96 13.71
C LEU A 41 23.05 -8.85 14.73
N PRO A 42 22.30 -7.74 14.76
CA PRO A 42 21.17 -7.63 15.64
C PRO A 42 19.94 -8.32 15.04
N SER A 43 18.90 -8.42 15.85
CA SER A 43 17.68 -9.15 15.53
C SER A 43 17.06 -8.72 14.20
N LYS A 44 16.54 -9.68 13.41
CA LYS A 44 15.85 -9.43 12.13
C LYS A 44 14.43 -8.88 12.30
N TRP A 45 13.87 -9.03 13.51
CA TRP A 45 12.50 -8.64 13.87
C TRP A 45 12.08 -7.21 13.50
N PRO A 46 12.85 -6.14 13.75
CA PRO A 46 12.44 -4.78 13.38
C PRO A 46 12.25 -4.61 11.87
N PHE A 47 13.00 -5.33 11.03
CA PHE A 47 12.86 -5.27 9.57
C PHE A 47 11.61 -6.01 9.09
N VAL A 48 11.27 -7.12 9.73
CA VAL A 48 10.02 -7.83 9.48
C VAL A 48 8.83 -6.93 9.83
N VAL A 49 8.88 -6.26 10.98
CA VAL A 49 7.83 -5.30 11.38
C VAL A 49 7.72 -4.17 10.36
N LEU A 50 8.82 -3.58 9.91
CA LEU A 50 8.80 -2.52 8.89
C LEU A 50 8.22 -3.01 7.54
N GLY A 51 8.57 -4.22 7.11
CA GLY A 51 8.00 -4.82 5.89
C GLY A 51 6.49 -5.04 6.01
N VAL A 52 6.02 -5.58 7.13
CA VAL A 52 4.58 -5.80 7.40
C VAL A 52 3.84 -4.47 7.46
N VAL A 53 4.35 -3.48 8.19
CA VAL A 53 3.73 -2.14 8.28
C VAL A 53 3.63 -1.49 6.90
N SER A 54 4.67 -1.59 6.08
CA SER A 54 4.68 -1.05 4.72
C SER A 54 3.64 -1.73 3.83
N GLY A 55 3.52 -3.05 3.90
CA GLY A 55 2.52 -3.82 3.15
C GLY A 55 1.08 -3.46 3.57
N VAL A 56 0.83 -3.33 4.88
CA VAL A 56 -0.49 -2.93 5.40
C VAL A 56 -0.87 -1.51 4.94
N LEU A 57 0.07 -0.56 5.02
CA LEU A 57 -0.17 0.82 4.57
C LEU A 57 -0.46 0.87 3.06
N PHE A 58 0.26 0.10 2.25
CA PHE A 58 0.03 0.03 0.81
C PHE A 58 -1.34 -0.57 0.48
N PHE A 59 -1.70 -1.68 1.14
CA PHE A 59 -3.01 -2.31 0.96
C PHE A 59 -4.15 -1.37 1.36
N TRP A 60 -4.00 -0.66 2.48
CA TRP A 60 -4.97 0.34 2.93
C TRP A 60 -5.15 1.47 1.91
N TYR A 61 -4.05 1.93 1.31
CA TYR A 61 -4.07 2.98 0.28
C TYR A 61 -4.83 2.55 -0.97
N GLU A 62 -4.55 1.36 -1.52
CA GLU A 62 -5.28 0.86 -2.70
C GLU A 62 -6.76 0.57 -2.36
N TRP A 63 -7.05 0.09 -1.15
CA TRP A 63 -8.43 -0.12 -0.69
C TRP A 63 -9.24 1.19 -0.67
N MET A 64 -8.72 2.25 -0.04
CA MET A 64 -9.38 3.56 -0.02
C MET A 64 -9.58 4.13 -1.43
N LYS A 65 -8.62 3.90 -2.33
CA LYS A 65 -8.66 4.38 -3.72
C LYS A 65 -9.72 3.67 -4.55
N LEU A 66 -9.98 2.38 -4.30
CA LEU A 66 -11.09 1.62 -4.90
C LEU A 66 -12.44 2.16 -4.44
N GLU A 67 -12.62 2.34 -3.13
CA GLU A 67 -13.86 2.83 -2.53
C GLU A 67 -14.21 4.24 -3.06
N LYS A 68 -13.19 5.08 -3.25
CA LYS A 68 -13.31 6.42 -3.84
C LYS A 68 -13.60 6.41 -5.35
N ARG A 69 -13.28 5.34 -6.07
CA ARG A 69 -13.61 5.16 -7.50
C ARG A 69 -15.01 4.59 -7.72
N GLU A 70 -15.52 3.80 -6.79
CA GLU A 70 -16.89 3.26 -6.83
C GLU A 70 -17.95 4.28 -6.39
N SER A 71 -17.57 5.26 -5.56
CA SER A 71 -18.42 6.41 -5.26
C SER A 71 -18.42 7.36 -6.47
N PRO A 72 -19.55 7.55 -7.18
CA PRO A 72 -19.63 8.64 -8.16
C PRO A 72 -19.31 9.95 -7.44
N PRO A 73 -18.65 10.92 -8.10
CA PRO A 73 -18.45 12.23 -7.50
C PRO A 73 -19.81 12.72 -7.04
N GLU A 74 -19.94 12.90 -5.73
CA GLU A 74 -21.14 13.43 -5.11
C GLU A 74 -21.51 14.69 -5.87
N VAL A 75 -22.67 14.62 -6.53
CA VAL A 75 -23.18 15.60 -7.48
C VAL A 75 -23.08 16.96 -6.82
N ALA A 76 -22.21 17.82 -7.34
CA ALA A 76 -22.21 19.23 -6.97
C ALA A 76 -23.62 19.79 -7.25
N PRO A 77 -24.37 20.25 -6.24
CA PRO A 77 -25.70 20.77 -6.46
C PRO A 77 -25.56 22.24 -6.83
N GLU A 78 -25.13 22.55 -8.05
CA GLU A 78 -25.11 23.94 -8.49
C GLU A 78 -25.16 24.06 -10.02
N ASP A 79 -26.31 23.71 -10.60
CA ASP A 79 -26.86 24.56 -11.66
C ASP A 79 -28.40 24.42 -11.71
N ALA A 80 -29.04 24.75 -10.60
CA ALA A 80 -30.43 25.17 -10.61
C ALA A 80 -30.50 26.65 -11.00
N SER A 81 -30.03 26.99 -12.21
CA SER A 81 -30.32 28.30 -12.79
C SER A 81 -31.74 28.26 -13.39
N PRO A 82 -32.65 29.18 -13.00
CA PRO A 82 -34.06 29.10 -13.38
C PRO A 82 -34.24 29.19 -14.90
N ARG A 83 -35.15 28.34 -15.41
CA ARG A 83 -35.75 28.53 -16.73
C ARG A 83 -36.30 29.95 -16.83
N GLU A 84 -35.87 30.71 -17.82
CA GLU A 84 -36.63 31.84 -18.33
C GLU A 84 -37.14 31.54 -19.75
N PRO A 85 -38.36 32.01 -20.08
CA PRO A 85 -39.18 31.52 -21.19
C PRO A 85 -38.74 31.95 -22.59
#